data_AF-A0A9D5Z190-F1
#
_entry.id   AF-A0A9D5Z190-F1
#
_cell.length_a   1.000
_cell.length_b   1.000
_cell.length_c   1.000
_cell.angle_alpha   90.00
_cell.angle_beta   90.00
_cell.angle_gamma   90.00
#
_symmetry.space_group_name_H-M   'P 1'
#
loop_
_entity.id
_entity.type
_entity.pdbx_description
1 polymer ?
#
loop_
_entity_poly.entity_id
_entity_poly.type
_entity_poly.pdbx_seq_one_letter_code
_entity_poly.pdbx_strand_id
1 'polypeptide(L)'
;MVTTQDADVAVAVRLRHRQDVDRRDELRTLRKLAATMTQTQIAKELRISQPAVNKRLKAAAQVPDVREGFSGASPYEIAERFAAGQIDRAQLVDELTRWPYAEQAKTDGFDWLVEEVPGTFEEVGRALDEGLIDDETYDAVLTAKSGR
;
A
#
# COMPACT_ATOMS: atom_id res chain seq x y z
N MET A 1 30.76 5.61 2.87
CA MET A 1 30.59 7.07 2.65
C MET A 1 29.43 7.20 1.69
N VAL A 2 28.23 7.51 2.18
CA VAL A 2 27.03 7.63 1.31
C VAL A 2 27.27 8.81 0.39
N THR A 3 27.21 8.60 -0.92
CA THR A 3 27.44 9.70 -1.87
C THR A 3 26.20 10.59 -1.89
N THR A 4 26.35 11.87 -2.24
CA THR A 4 25.21 12.78 -2.42
C THR A 4 24.18 12.22 -3.41
N GLN A 5 24.66 11.50 -4.44
CA GLN A 5 23.82 10.81 -5.42
C GLN A 5 22.96 9.70 -4.79
N ASP A 6 23.51 8.92 -3.85
CA ASP A 6 22.75 7.87 -3.15
C ASP A 6 21.65 8.48 -2.26
N ALA A 7 21.94 9.61 -1.62
CA ALA A 7 20.97 10.33 -0.81
C ALA A 7 19.82 10.89 -1.66
N ASP A 8 20.11 11.47 -2.83
CA ASP A 8 19.10 12.00 -3.75
C ASP A 8 18.22 10.88 -4.33
N VAL A 9 18.79 9.72 -4.64
CA VAL A 9 18.04 8.53 -5.06
C VAL A 9 17.07 8.08 -3.96
N ALA A 10 17.54 7.97 -2.71
CA ALA A 10 16.69 7.58 -1.58
C ALA A 10 15.53 8.57 -1.36
N VAL A 11 15.79 9.87 -1.52
CA VAL A 11 14.75 10.92 -1.47
C VAL A 11 13.74 10.73 -2.61
N ALA A 12 14.20 10.50 -3.84
CA ALA A 12 13.32 10.29 -4.99
C ALA A 12 12.42 9.06 -4.83
N VAL A 13 12.97 7.94 -4.34
CA VAL A 13 12.23 6.70 -4.04
C VAL A 13 11.16 6.97 -2.98
N ARG A 14 11.50 7.62 -1.86
CA ARG A 14 10.53 8.00 -0.82
C ARG A 14 9.40 8.87 -1.39
N LEU A 15 9.74 9.89 -2.18
CA LEU A 15 8.75 10.77 -2.79
C LEU A 15 7.83 10.02 -3.75
N ARG A 16 8.37 9.04 -4.48
CA ARG A 16 7.59 8.19 -5.37
C ARG A 16 6.54 7.38 -4.60
N HIS A 17 6.94 6.67 -3.54
CA HIS A 17 5.98 5.92 -2.71
C HIS A 17 4.95 6.84 -2.05
N ARG A 18 5.39 8.03 -1.59
CA ARG A 18 4.47 9.02 -1.05
C ARG A 18 3.42 9.45 -2.07
N GLN A 19 3.80 9.69 -3.33
CA GLN A 19 2.83 10.00 -4.40
C GLN A 19 1.84 8.86 -4.62
N ASP A 20 2.31 7.61 -4.62
CA ASP A 20 1.47 6.44 -4.86
C ASP A 20 0.48 6.21 -3.69
N VAL A 21 0.91 6.41 -2.44
CA VAL A 21 0.02 6.37 -1.27
C VAL A 21 -0.97 7.53 -1.28
N ASP A 22 -0.50 8.77 -1.47
CA ASP A 22 -1.36 9.96 -1.52
C ASP A 22 -2.41 9.81 -2.63
N ARG A 23 -2.05 9.18 -3.74
CA ARG A 23 -2.98 8.88 -4.84
C ARG A 23 -4.06 7.88 -4.43
N ARG A 24 -3.72 6.82 -3.69
CA ARG A 24 -4.71 5.86 -3.15
C ARG A 24 -5.64 6.55 -2.16
N ASP A 25 -5.12 7.39 -1.28
CA ASP A 25 -5.90 8.14 -0.30
C ASP A 25 -6.81 9.20 -0.95
N GLU A 26 -6.35 9.87 -2.01
CA GLU A 26 -7.18 10.74 -2.84
C GLU A 26 -8.37 9.96 -3.45
N LEU A 27 -8.12 8.77 -3.98
CA LEU A 27 -9.17 7.93 -4.59
C LEU A 27 -10.20 7.45 -3.55
N ARG A 28 -9.76 7.00 -2.37
CA ARG A 28 -10.65 6.65 -1.24
C ARG A 28 -11.50 7.85 -0.81
N THR A 29 -10.87 9.02 -0.69
CA THR A 29 -11.56 10.27 -0.33
C THR A 29 -12.58 10.66 -1.39
N LEU A 30 -12.23 10.53 -2.67
CA LEU A 30 -13.13 10.80 -3.78
C LEU A 30 -14.37 9.90 -3.75
N ARG A 31 -14.21 8.60 -3.41
CA ARG A 31 -15.33 7.67 -3.22
C ARG A 31 -16.24 8.11 -2.07
N LYS A 32 -15.67 8.58 -0.94
CA LYS A 32 -16.45 9.13 0.19
C LYS A 32 -17.23 10.39 -0.21
N LEU A 33 -16.60 11.30 -0.97
CA LEU A 33 -17.29 12.50 -1.49
C LEU A 33 -18.45 12.14 -2.42
N ALA A 34 -18.28 11.15 -3.30
CA ALA A 34 -19.34 10.70 -4.21
C ALA A 34 -20.57 10.10 -3.52
N ALA A 35 -20.46 9.71 -2.24
CA ALA A 35 -21.62 9.30 -1.44
C ALA A 35 -22.52 10.48 -1.00
N THR A 36 -22.01 11.72 -1.05
CA THR A 36 -22.71 12.92 -0.55
C THR A 36 -22.82 14.05 -1.58
N MET A 37 -22.08 13.96 -2.70
CA MET A 37 -21.98 15.01 -3.72
C MET A 37 -22.11 14.44 -5.13
N THR A 38 -22.66 15.24 -6.04
CA THR A 38 -22.68 14.92 -7.48
C THR A 38 -21.29 15.07 -8.10
N GLN A 39 -21.03 14.38 -9.23
CA GLN A 39 -19.75 14.51 -9.95
C GLN A 39 -19.45 15.96 -10.39
N THR A 40 -20.47 16.76 -10.68
CA THR A 40 -20.30 18.18 -11.05
C THR A 40 -19.88 19.04 -9.87
N GLN A 41 -20.46 18.81 -8.68
CA GLN A 41 -20.05 19.50 -7.45
C GLN A 41 -18.60 19.12 -7.09
N ILE A 42 -18.26 17.83 -7.14
CA ILE A 42 -16.89 17.35 -6.91
C ILE A 42 -15.91 17.97 -7.91
N ALA A 43 -16.27 18.04 -9.20
CA ALA A 43 -15.45 18.65 -10.23
C ALA A 43 -15.15 20.13 -9.94
N LYS A 44 -16.15 20.87 -9.45
CA LYS A 44 -16.01 22.27 -9.04
C LYS A 44 -15.07 22.41 -7.84
N GLU A 45 -15.25 21.62 -6.78
CA GLU A 45 -14.41 21.69 -5.57
C GLU A 45 -12.95 21.30 -5.87
N LEU A 46 -12.73 20.22 -6.63
CA LEU A 46 -11.39 19.75 -6.99
C LEU A 46 -10.77 20.52 -8.17
N ARG A 47 -11.49 21.47 -8.77
CA ARG A 47 -11.07 22.27 -9.94
C ARG A 47 -10.57 21.42 -11.11
N ILE A 48 -11.27 20.33 -11.39
CA ILE A 48 -11.01 19.44 -12.52
C ILE A 48 -12.28 19.27 -13.36
N SER A 49 -12.16 18.68 -14.55
CA SER A 49 -13.32 18.41 -15.38
C SER A 49 -14.18 17.28 -14.80
N GLN A 50 -15.49 17.32 -15.02
CA GLN A 50 -16.40 16.23 -14.63
C GLN A 50 -16.00 14.88 -15.28
N PRO A 51 -15.56 14.80 -16.56
CA PRO A 51 -15.01 13.57 -17.11
C PRO A 51 -13.78 13.05 -16.36
N ALA A 52 -12.92 13.93 -15.85
CA ALA A 52 -11.78 13.52 -15.02
C ALA A 52 -12.26 12.91 -13.69
N VAL A 53 -13.29 13.49 -13.05
CA VAL A 53 -13.94 12.90 -11.85
C VAL A 53 -14.47 11.50 -12.17
N ASN A 54 -15.19 11.34 -13.28
CA ASN A 54 -15.72 10.04 -13.70
C ASN A 54 -14.62 8.97 -13.84
N LYS A 55 -13.54 9.32 -14.55
CA LYS A 55 -12.38 8.43 -14.72
C LYS A 55 -11.74 8.07 -13.37
N ARG A 56 -11.57 9.05 -12.48
CA ARG A 56 -11.01 8.82 -11.14
C ARG A 56 -11.92 7.96 -10.27
N LEU A 57 -13.24 8.11 -10.35
CA LEU A 57 -14.19 7.26 -9.61
C LEU A 57 -14.16 5.80 -10.08
N LYS A 58 -13.98 5.56 -11.39
CA LYS A 58 -13.77 4.19 -11.91
C LYS A 58 -12.51 3.55 -11.33
N ALA A 59 -11.42 4.33 -11.22
CA ALA A 59 -10.20 3.86 -10.57
C ALA A 59 -10.41 3.65 -9.06
N ALA A 60 -11.12 4.57 -8.39
CA ALA A 60 -11.41 4.48 -6.96
C ALA A 60 -12.22 3.23 -6.57
N ALA A 61 -13.07 2.73 -7.47
CA ALA A 61 -13.82 1.49 -7.25
C ALA A 61 -12.91 0.26 -7.07
N GLN A 62 -11.70 0.30 -7.61
CA GLN A 62 -10.70 -0.77 -7.52
C GLN A 62 -9.72 -0.58 -6.36
N VAL A 63 -9.81 0.52 -5.61
CA VAL A 63 -8.92 0.79 -4.47
C VAL A 63 -9.57 0.24 -3.19
N PRO A 64 -8.98 -0.78 -2.55
CA PRO A 64 -9.48 -1.30 -1.29
C PRO A 64 -9.43 -0.24 -0.19
N ASP A 65 -10.39 -0.24 0.73
CA ASP A 65 -10.35 0.64 1.90
C ASP A 65 -9.27 0.18 2.89
N VAL A 66 -8.68 1.14 3.59
CA VAL A 66 -7.75 0.85 4.70
C VAL A 66 -8.48 0.02 5.75
N ARG A 67 -7.82 -1.02 6.24
CA ARG A 67 -8.38 -1.91 7.25
C ARG A 67 -8.41 -1.18 8.60
N GLU A 68 -9.51 -1.30 9.34
CA GLU A 68 -9.62 -0.69 10.67
C GLU A 68 -8.50 -1.18 11.61
N GLY A 69 -7.82 -0.24 12.27
CA GLY A 69 -6.65 -0.53 13.13
C GLY A 69 -5.33 -0.71 12.36
N PHE A 70 -5.31 -0.50 11.05
CA PHE A 70 -4.12 -0.56 10.22
C PHE A 70 -3.96 0.74 9.42
N SER A 71 -2.74 0.97 8.95
CA SER A 71 -2.39 2.10 8.10
C SER A 71 -2.69 1.81 6.63
N GLY A 72 -2.61 0.56 6.19
CA GLY A 72 -2.84 0.15 4.80
C GLY A 72 -4.04 -0.78 4.62
N ALA A 73 -4.44 -0.97 3.36
CA ALA A 73 -5.44 -1.96 2.99
C ALA A 73 -4.85 -3.36 2.75
N SER A 74 -3.52 -3.47 2.69
CA SER A 74 -2.78 -4.72 2.55
C SER A 74 -1.40 -4.62 3.23
N PRO A 75 -0.73 -5.75 3.52
CA PRO A 75 0.65 -5.75 4.03
C PRO A 75 1.59 -4.92 3.16
N TYR A 76 1.46 -5.04 1.83
CA TYR A 76 2.27 -4.26 0.89
C TYR A 76 2.04 -2.76 1.04
N GLU A 77 0.79 -2.30 1.15
CA GLU A 77 0.51 -0.87 1.34
C GLU A 77 1.06 -0.35 2.68
N ILE A 78 1.05 -1.16 3.75
CA ILE A 78 1.68 -0.79 5.02
C ILE A 78 3.19 -0.56 4.80
N ALA A 79 3.87 -1.43 4.06
CA ALA A 79 5.27 -1.24 3.70
C ALA A 79 5.50 0.00 2.82
N GLU A 80 4.64 0.28 1.84
CA GLU A 80 4.71 1.51 1.04
C GLU A 80 4.58 2.78 1.92
N ARG A 81 3.72 2.74 2.94
CA ARG A 81 3.57 3.86 3.89
C ARG A 81 4.80 4.07 4.76
N PHE A 82 5.48 2.99 5.17
CA PHE A 82 6.77 3.07 5.85
C PHE A 82 7.82 3.68 4.92
N ALA A 83 7.94 3.19 3.69
CA ALA A 83 8.87 3.72 2.69
C ALA A 83 8.61 5.20 2.36
N ALA A 84 7.33 5.61 2.37
CA ALA A 84 6.91 7.01 2.22
C ALA A 84 7.21 7.89 3.46
N GLY A 85 7.63 7.29 4.58
CA GLY A 85 7.88 7.96 5.86
C GLY A 85 6.62 8.38 6.61
N GLN A 86 5.47 7.75 6.34
CA GLN A 86 4.20 8.06 7.03
C GLN A 86 4.03 7.29 8.34
N ILE A 87 4.68 6.13 8.46
CA ILE A 87 4.73 5.32 9.69
C ILE A 87 6.19 4.99 10.00
N ASP A 88 6.50 4.75 11.27
CA ASP A 88 7.83 4.32 11.68
C ASP A 88 7.98 2.79 11.67
N ARG A 89 9.20 2.31 11.94
CA ARG A 89 9.53 0.87 11.94
C ARG A 89 8.77 0.12 13.03
N ALA A 90 8.57 0.72 14.21
CA ALA A 90 7.89 0.07 15.32
C ALA A 90 6.42 -0.18 14.96
N GLN A 91 5.76 0.82 14.39
CA GLN A 91 4.39 0.68 13.88
C GLN A 91 4.34 -0.34 12.75
N LEU A 92 5.23 -0.27 11.74
CA LEU A 92 5.28 -1.24 10.64
C LEU A 92 5.34 -2.69 11.14
N VAL A 93 6.29 -2.99 12.04
CA VAL A 93 6.48 -4.35 12.56
C VAL A 93 5.27 -4.80 13.37
N ASP A 94 4.70 -3.91 14.20
CA ASP A 94 3.46 -4.17 14.92
C ASP A 94 2.35 -4.52 13.92
N GLU A 95 2.03 -3.64 12.97
CA GLU A 95 0.96 -3.86 11.99
C GLU A 95 1.11 -5.16 11.21
N LEU A 96 2.31 -5.42 10.66
CA LEU A 96 2.58 -6.62 9.87
C LEU A 96 2.53 -7.91 10.72
N THR A 97 2.83 -7.83 12.02
CA THR A 97 2.77 -9.00 12.92
C THR A 97 1.33 -9.37 13.27
N ARG A 98 0.45 -8.39 13.48
CA ARG A 98 -0.98 -8.61 13.76
C ARG A 98 -1.85 -8.67 12.51
N TRP A 99 -1.29 -8.49 11.32
CA TRP A 99 -2.05 -8.60 10.07
C TRP A 99 -2.65 -10.02 9.94
N PRO A 100 -3.98 -10.13 9.70
CA PRO A 100 -4.63 -11.42 9.53
C PRO A 100 -4.41 -11.92 8.10
N TYR A 101 -3.23 -12.50 7.87
CA TYR A 101 -2.84 -12.99 6.55
C TYR A 101 -3.81 -14.03 6.01
N ALA A 102 -4.18 -13.88 4.74
CA ALA A 102 -4.91 -14.91 4.02
C ALA A 102 -4.05 -16.17 3.87
N GLU A 103 -4.68 -17.34 3.86
CA GLU A 103 -4.01 -18.58 3.49
C GLU A 103 -3.60 -18.50 2.02
N GLN A 104 -2.32 -18.79 1.73
CA GLN A 104 -1.89 -19.01 0.36
C GLN A 104 -2.62 -20.24 -0.17
N ALA A 105 -3.28 -20.10 -1.31
CA ALA A 105 -3.73 -21.26 -2.06
C ALA A 105 -2.49 -22.08 -2.43
N LYS A 106 -2.34 -23.28 -1.85
CA LYS A 106 -1.29 -24.21 -2.25
C LYS A 106 -1.59 -24.64 -3.68
N THR A 107 -0.93 -24.03 -4.66
CA THR A 107 -1.00 -24.52 -6.04
C THR A 107 -0.08 -25.73 -6.19
N ASP A 108 -0.54 -26.71 -6.96
CA ASP A 108 0.00 -28.05 -7.14
C ASP A 108 1.32 -28.07 -7.96
N GLY A 109 2.03 -26.94 -8.01
CA GLY A 109 3.33 -26.81 -8.69
C GLY A 109 3.28 -26.72 -10.22
N PHE A 110 2.11 -26.58 -10.85
CA PHE A 110 1.98 -26.53 -12.31
C PHE A 110 1.22 -25.33 -12.88
N ASP A 111 0.71 -24.42 -12.05
CA ASP A 111 0.03 -23.23 -12.55
C ASP A 111 0.98 -22.03 -12.54
N TRP A 112 1.50 -21.69 -13.72
CA TRP A 112 2.35 -20.51 -13.94
C TRP A 112 1.56 -19.20 -13.82
N LEU A 113 0.26 -19.27 -13.52
CA LEU A 113 -0.60 -18.15 -13.20
C LEU A 113 -0.96 -18.20 -11.71
N VAL A 114 0.02 -17.91 -10.84
CA VAL A 114 -0.28 -17.65 -9.44
C VAL A 114 -1.11 -16.37 -9.40
N GLU A 115 -2.41 -16.50 -9.18
CA GLU A 115 -3.28 -15.36 -8.91
C GLU A 115 -2.76 -14.70 -7.62
N GLU A 116 -2.25 -13.47 -7.71
CA GLU A 116 -1.80 -12.72 -6.54
C GLU A 116 -2.98 -12.58 -5.57
N VAL A 117 -3.04 -13.45 -4.56
CA VAL A 117 -4.07 -13.40 -3.52
C VAL A 117 -3.74 -12.22 -2.60
N PRO A 118 -4.56 -11.15 -2.56
CA PRO A 118 -4.26 -10.00 -1.74
C PRO A 118 -4.27 -10.34 -0.25
N GLY A 119 -3.39 -9.69 0.51
CA GLY A 119 -3.32 -9.87 1.96
C GLY A 119 -2.62 -11.15 2.41
N THR A 120 -1.89 -11.84 1.55
CA THR A 120 -1.02 -12.97 1.89
C THR A 120 0.34 -12.50 2.42
N PHE A 121 1.14 -13.42 2.96
CA PHE A 121 2.50 -13.10 3.44
C PHE A 121 3.47 -12.82 2.29
N GLU A 122 3.17 -13.28 1.07
CA GLU A 122 3.92 -12.95 -0.14
C GLU A 122 4.07 -11.45 -0.35
N GLU A 123 3.07 -10.65 0.04
CA GLU A 123 3.17 -9.19 -0.04
C GLU A 123 4.29 -8.60 0.83
N VAL A 124 4.65 -9.25 1.93
CA VAL A 124 5.80 -8.85 2.77
C VAL A 124 7.12 -9.23 2.09
N GLY A 125 7.18 -10.40 1.46
CA GLY A 125 8.33 -10.82 0.65
C GLY A 125 8.56 -9.90 -0.56
N ARG A 126 7.49 -9.57 -1.27
CA ARG A 126 7.52 -8.59 -2.36
C ARG A 126 7.98 -7.21 -1.87
N ALA A 127 7.54 -6.77 -0.69
CA ALA A 127 8.01 -5.52 -0.11
C ALA A 127 9.52 -5.54 0.19
N LEU A 128 10.09 -6.69 0.56
CA LEU A 128 11.53 -6.87 0.69
C LEU A 128 12.23 -6.83 -0.68
N ASP A 129 11.73 -7.59 -1.66
CA ASP A 129 12.30 -7.64 -3.01
C ASP A 129 12.32 -6.26 -3.70
N GLU A 130 11.29 -5.45 -3.45
CA GLU A 130 11.18 -4.07 -3.95
C GLU A 130 11.90 -3.03 -3.06
N GLY A 131 12.52 -3.45 -1.96
CA GLY A 131 13.31 -2.58 -1.07
C GLY A 131 12.48 -1.60 -0.23
N LEU A 132 11.20 -1.88 0.00
CA LEU A 132 10.34 -1.11 0.90
C LEU A 132 10.67 -1.36 2.37
N ILE A 133 11.16 -2.56 2.67
CA ILE A 133 11.63 -3.00 3.98
C ILE A 133 13.00 -3.66 3.84
N ASP A 134 13.77 -3.69 4.92
CA ASP A 134 15.05 -4.40 4.99
C ASP A 134 14.89 -5.85 5.50
N ASP A 135 15.93 -6.66 5.32
CA ASP A 135 15.97 -8.05 5.77
C ASP A 135 15.68 -8.17 7.27
N GLU A 136 16.20 -7.25 8.09
CA GLU A 136 15.99 -7.26 9.54
C GLU A 136 14.51 -7.08 9.90
N THR A 137 13.80 -6.21 9.17
CA THR A 137 12.36 -6.01 9.35
C THR A 137 11.57 -7.22 8.88
N TYR A 138 11.94 -7.80 7.73
CA TYR A 138 11.31 -9.03 7.23
C TYR A 138 11.45 -10.18 8.25
N ASP A 139 12.66 -10.43 8.74
CA ASP A 139 12.96 -11.48 9.70
C ASP A 139 12.24 -11.27 11.04
N ALA A 140 12.13 -10.02 11.50
CA ALA A 140 11.38 -9.70 12.71
C ALA A 140 9.90 -10.08 12.59
N VAL A 141 9.27 -9.75 11.46
CA VAL A 141 7.87 -10.10 11.18
C VAL A 141 7.70 -11.62 11.03
N LEU A 142 8.61 -12.28 10.29
CA LEU A 142 8.59 -13.73 10.09
C LEU A 142 8.73 -14.49 11.42
N THR A 143 9.66 -14.07 12.27
CA THR A 143 9.90 -14.66 13.60
C THR A 143 8.68 -14.51 14.49
N ALA A 144 8.09 -13.32 14.56
CA ALA A 144 6.90 -13.05 15.38
C ALA A 144 5.65 -13.83 14.94
N LYS A 145 5.62 -14.27 13.67
CA LYS A 145 4.56 -15.15 13.14
C LYS A 145 4.83 -16.63 13.37
N SER A 146 6.10 -17.05 13.27
CA SER A 146 6.50 -18.46 13.39
C SER A 146 6.53 -18.96 14.84
N GLY A 147 6.67 -18.05 15.81
CA GLY A 147 6.64 -18.35 17.24
C GLY A 147 5.24 -18.42 17.87
N ARG A 148 4.17 -18.47 17.07
CA ARG A 148 2.77 -18.45 17.52
C ARG A 148 2.06 -19.78 17.29
#